data_AF-D9W3H6-F1
#
_entry.id   AF-D9W3H6-F1
#
_cell.length_a   1.000
_cell.length_b   1.000
_cell.length_c   1.000
_cell.angle_alpha   90.00
_cell.angle_beta   90.00
_cell.angle_gamma   90.00
#
_symmetry.space_group_name_H-M   'P 1'
#
loop_
_entity.id
_entity.type
_entity.pdbx_description
1 polymer ?
#
loop_
_entity_poly.entity_id
_entity_poly.type
_entity_poly.pdbx_seq_one_letter_code
_entity_poly.pdbx_strand_id
1 'polypeptide(L)'
;MTVGIRLGEDDLHVVTASRAVIAHHRRAPDGAGQTVRDSGHVIALERAVLASFTDKAPCRTKVRPPPSAAAQAEAEKLRGRPESDVANRVVIDLSHYAADADRLRQAPTHEDQERESE
;
A
#
# COMPACT_ATOMS: atom_id res chain seq x y z
N MET A 1 -4.93 14.13 27.80
CA MET A 1 -4.53 14.68 26.48
C MET A 1 -5.66 14.36 25.53
N THR A 2 -6.08 15.33 24.73
CA THR A 2 -7.23 15.17 23.83
C THR A 2 -6.79 15.49 22.42
N VAL A 3 -7.26 14.73 21.45
CA VAL A 3 -7.07 15.01 20.03
C VAL A 3 -8.38 15.62 19.52
N GLY A 4 -8.28 16.77 18.86
CA GLY A 4 -9.43 17.48 18.31
C GLY A 4 -9.18 17.90 16.87
N ILE A 5 -10.27 17.98 16.11
CA ILE A 5 -10.31 18.53 14.77
C ILE A 5 -11.39 19.61 14.73
N ARG A 6 -11.11 20.70 14.01
CA ARG A 6 -12.14 21.67 13.65
C ARG A 6 -12.75 21.24 12.31
N LEU A 7 -14.07 21.19 12.23
CA LEU A 7 -14.75 20.81 11.00
C LEU A 7 -14.37 21.78 9.88
N GLY A 8 -13.91 21.25 8.74
CA GLY A 8 -13.42 22.02 7.59
C GLY A 8 -11.93 22.38 7.63
N GLU A 9 -11.19 21.94 8.64
CA GLU A 9 -9.74 22.12 8.74
C GLU A 9 -9.03 20.77 8.51
N ASP A 10 -7.96 20.79 7.72
CA ASP A 10 -7.19 19.58 7.41
C ASP A 10 -6.23 19.18 8.51
N ASP A 11 -6.11 20.00 9.55
CA ASP A 11 -5.17 19.76 10.62
C ASP A 11 -5.83 19.24 11.90
N LEU A 12 -5.13 18.34 12.57
CA LEU A 12 -5.49 17.82 13.89
C LEU A 12 -4.59 18.43 14.96
N HIS A 13 -5.21 18.85 16.06
CA HIS A 13 -4.50 19.40 17.20
C HIS A 13 -4.49 18.42 18.35
N VAL A 14 -3.33 18.29 18.98
CA VAL A 14 -3.18 17.58 20.24
C VAL A 14 -3.13 18.61 21.36
N VAL A 15 -4.08 18.54 22.29
CA VAL A 15 -4.23 19.50 23.39
C VAL A 15 -4.05 18.87 24.76
N THR A 16 -3.44 19.63 25.68
CA THR A 16 -3.38 19.29 27.10
C THR A 16 -4.74 19.45 27.77
N ALA A 17 -4.87 18.98 29.01
CA ALA A 17 -6.06 19.23 29.82
C ALA A 17 -6.31 20.74 30.05
N SER A 18 -5.23 21.55 30.07
CA SER A 18 -5.30 23.02 30.14
C SER A 18 -5.55 23.70 28.79
N ARG A 19 -5.87 22.95 27.73
CA ARG A 19 -6.13 23.42 26.35
C ARG A 19 -4.94 24.03 25.62
N ALA A 20 -3.71 23.84 26.11
CA ALA A 20 -2.52 24.21 25.35
C ALA A 20 -2.31 23.22 24.18
N VAL A 21 -2.09 23.74 22.97
CA VAL A 21 -1.74 22.92 21.80
C VAL A 21 -0.28 22.52 21.92
N ILE A 22 -0.01 21.21 21.88
CA ILE A 22 1.34 20.66 22.00
C ILE A 22 1.82 19.98 20.71
N ALA A 23 0.91 19.65 19.80
CA ALA A 23 1.26 19.17 18.47
C ALA A 23 0.17 19.52 17.45
N HIS A 24 0.59 19.66 16.20
CA HIS A 24 -0.23 19.96 15.03
C HIS A 24 0.16 19.01 13.91
N HIS A 25 -0.80 18.31 13.32
CA HIS A 25 -0.53 17.40 12.22
C HIS A 25 -1.53 17.59 11.09
N ARG A 26 -1.02 17.75 9.86
CA ARG A 26 -1.85 17.74 8.66
C ARG A 26 -2.37 16.34 8.40
N ARG A 27 -3.69 16.21 8.21
CA ARG A 27 -4.35 14.99 7.76
C ARG A 27 -4.22 14.87 6.25
N ALA A 28 -4.27 13.64 5.76
CA ALA A 28 -4.54 13.43 4.36
C ALA A 28 -6.00 13.80 4.05
N PRO A 29 -6.31 14.13 2.78
CA PRO A 29 -7.68 14.36 2.35
C PRO A 29 -8.61 13.19 2.72
N ASP A 30 -9.88 13.51 2.97
CA ASP A 30 -10.86 12.49 3.29
C ASP A 30 -10.96 11.45 2.15
N GLY A 31 -10.97 10.18 2.52
CA GLY A 31 -10.95 9.07 1.55
C GLY A 31 -9.55 8.67 1.03
N ALA A 32 -8.49 9.41 1.34
CA ALA A 32 -7.13 9.05 0.92
C ALA A 32 -6.56 7.78 1.60
N GLY A 33 -7.21 7.29 2.67
CA GLY A 33 -6.82 6.06 3.37
C GLY A 33 -5.44 6.13 4.06
N GLN A 34 -4.84 7.32 4.18
CA GLN A 34 -3.50 7.46 4.73
C GLN A 34 -3.48 7.11 6.22
N THR A 35 -2.63 6.14 6.58
CA THR A 35 -2.36 5.80 7.98
C THR A 35 -0.91 6.16 8.28
N VAL A 36 -0.68 7.21 9.07
CA VAL A 36 0.66 7.55 9.56
C VAL A 36 0.98 6.68 10.76
N ARG A 37 1.97 5.80 10.62
CA ARG A 37 2.49 4.98 11.71
C ARG A 37 3.79 5.57 12.19
N ASP A 38 3.94 5.66 13.50
CA ASP A 38 5.22 5.99 14.12
C ASP A 38 6.30 4.97 13.70
N SER A 39 7.54 5.42 13.48
CA SER A 39 8.62 4.54 13.02
C SER A 39 8.96 3.47 14.05
N GLY A 40 8.88 3.78 15.35
CA GLY A 40 9.00 2.81 16.43
C GLY A 40 7.87 1.77 16.41
N HIS A 41 6.64 2.19 16.11
CA HIS A 41 5.51 1.28 15.93
C HIS A 41 5.70 0.35 14.72
N VAL A 42 6.21 0.84 13.59
CA VAL A 42 6.52 0.01 12.42
C VAL A 42 7.54 -1.06 12.78
N ILE A 43 8.63 -0.70 13.46
CA ILE A 43 9.67 -1.64 13.90
C ILE A 43 9.12 -2.68 14.88
N ALA A 44 8.29 -2.25 15.83
CA ALA A 44 7.67 -3.15 16.81
C ALA A 44 6.72 -4.15 16.12
N LEU A 45 5.93 -3.68 15.15
CA LEU A 45 5.02 -4.53 14.39
C LEU A 45 5.80 -5.52 13.51
N GLU A 46 6.82 -5.06 12.80
CA GLU A 46 7.69 -5.91 11.98
C GLU A 46 8.31 -7.03 12.82
N ARG A 47 8.89 -6.68 13.98
CA ARG A 47 9.46 -7.65 14.92
C ARG A 47 8.43 -8.67 15.38
N ALA A 48 7.23 -8.23 15.75
CA ALA A 48 6.16 -9.13 16.19
C ALA A 48 5.72 -10.09 15.06
N VAL A 49 5.55 -9.57 13.84
CA VAL A 49 5.17 -10.36 12.67
C VAL A 49 6.24 -11.41 12.37
N LEU A 50 7.51 -11.00 12.27
CA LEU A 50 8.63 -11.91 11.99
C LEU A 50 8.80 -12.97 13.09
N ALA A 51 8.59 -12.61 14.36
CA ALA A 51 8.62 -13.58 15.46
C ALA A 51 7.45 -14.57 15.41
N SER A 52 6.29 -14.15 14.89
CA SER A 52 5.10 -15.01 14.75
C SER A 52 5.11 -15.88 13.48
N PHE A 53 5.97 -15.56 12.51
CA PHE A 53 6.02 -16.26 11.24
C PHE A 53 6.48 -17.71 11.45
N THR A 54 5.77 -18.65 10.82
CA THR A 54 6.13 -20.05 10.85
C THR A 54 5.92 -20.68 9.48
N ASP A 55 6.86 -21.53 9.11
CA ASP A 55 6.84 -22.40 7.93
C ASP A 55 6.07 -23.71 8.16
N LYS A 56 5.55 -23.92 9.38
CA LYS A 56 4.75 -25.10 9.73
C LYS A 56 3.52 -25.20 8.82
N ALA A 57 3.11 -26.43 8.54
CA ALA A 57 1.91 -26.69 7.77
C ALA A 57 0.68 -26.00 8.41
N PRO A 58 -0.10 -25.20 7.67
CA PRO A 58 -1.23 -24.43 8.23
C PRO A 58 -2.27 -25.31 8.92
N CYS A 59 -2.43 -26.55 8.43
CA CYS A 59 -3.19 -27.65 9.03
C CYS A 59 -2.87 -28.95 8.27
N ARG A 60 -3.19 -30.14 8.83
CA ARG A 60 -2.94 -31.44 8.17
C ARG A 60 -3.57 -31.54 6.77
N THR A 61 -4.67 -30.84 6.52
CA THR A 61 -5.41 -30.87 5.25
C THR A 61 -4.81 -29.93 4.20
N LYS A 62 -4.13 -28.85 4.62
CA LYS A 62 -3.55 -27.86 3.70
C LYS A 62 -2.13 -28.26 3.33
N VAL A 63 -2.05 -29.27 2.47
CA VAL A 63 -0.78 -29.73 1.87
C VAL A 63 -0.34 -28.71 0.82
N ARG A 64 0.97 -28.43 0.75
CA ARG A 64 1.61 -27.67 -0.33
C ARG A 64 2.30 -28.66 -1.28
N PRO A 65 1.56 -29.39 -2.14
CA PRO A 65 2.17 -30.35 -3.04
C PRO A 65 3.08 -29.62 -4.03
N PRO A 66 4.24 -30.20 -4.39
CA PRO A 66 5.05 -29.67 -5.47
C PRO A 66 4.24 -29.68 -6.79
N PRO A 67 4.60 -28.84 -7.77
CA PRO A 67 3.97 -28.84 -9.08
C PRO A 67 4.02 -30.24 -9.70
N SER A 68 2.89 -30.70 -10.25
CA SER A 68 2.80 -32.01 -10.91
C SER A 68 3.68 -32.06 -12.15
N ALA A 69 4.04 -33.27 -12.62
CA ALA A 69 4.79 -33.44 -13.85
C ALA A 69 4.08 -32.78 -15.06
N ALA A 70 2.75 -32.86 -15.12
CA ALA A 70 1.96 -32.18 -16.14
C ALA A 70 2.08 -30.65 -16.05
N ALA A 71 2.07 -30.08 -14.84
CA ALA A 71 2.27 -28.64 -14.64
C ALA A 71 3.69 -28.19 -15.04
N GLN A 72 4.70 -29.02 -14.77
CA GLN A 72 6.08 -28.76 -15.19
C GLN A 72 6.23 -28.78 -16.72
N ALA A 73 5.66 -29.79 -17.38
CA ALA A 73 5.66 -29.90 -18.83
C ALA A 73 4.93 -28.72 -19.50
N GLU A 74 3.82 -28.25 -18.93
CA GLU A 74 3.12 -27.07 -19.44
C GLU A 74 3.93 -25.79 -19.23
N ALA A 75 4.60 -25.64 -18.08
CA ALA A 75 5.49 -24.51 -17.83
C ALA A 75 6.66 -24.44 -18.83
N GLU A 76 7.21 -25.59 -19.23
CA GLU A 76 8.23 -25.66 -20.28
C GLU A 76 7.71 -25.18 -21.64
N LYS A 77 6.49 -25.57 -22.02
CA LYS A 77 5.84 -25.06 -23.25
C LYS A 77 5.64 -23.55 -23.22
N LEU A 78 5.26 -23.00 -22.07
CA LEU A 78 5.09 -21.56 -21.90
C LEU A 78 6.44 -20.82 -22.03
N ARG A 79 7.53 -21.35 -21.46
CA ARG A 79 8.87 -20.73 -21.56
C ARG A 79 9.47 -20.79 -22.96
N GLY A 80 9.12 -21.80 -23.75
CA GLY A 80 9.61 -21.96 -25.13
C GLY A 80 8.93 -21.07 -26.17
N ARG A 81 7.93 -20.28 -25.80
CA ARG A 81 7.22 -19.39 -26.73
C ARG A 81 8.05 -18.15 -27.05
N PRO A 82 8.11 -17.72 -28.32
CA PRO A 82 8.81 -16.50 -28.69
C PRO A 82 8.18 -15.29 -27.98
N GLU A 83 8.98 -14.28 -27.62
CA GLU A 83 8.50 -13.07 -26.93
C GLU A 83 7.43 -12.30 -27.74
N SER A 84 7.40 -12.50 -29.05
CA SER A 84 6.40 -11.94 -29.95
C SER A 84 5.02 -12.63 -29.87
N ASP A 85 4.92 -13.77 -29.19
CA ASP A 85 3.64 -14.46 -28.98
C ASP A 85 2.76 -13.63 -28.03
N VAL A 86 1.49 -13.48 -28.37
CA VAL A 86 0.52 -12.64 -27.64
C VAL A 86 0.39 -13.10 -26.18
N ALA A 87 0.61 -14.39 -25.92
CA ALA A 87 0.62 -14.98 -24.58
C ALA A 87 1.87 -14.65 -23.74
N ASN A 88 2.99 -14.32 -24.39
CA ASN A 88 4.27 -13.97 -23.74
C ASN A 88 4.52 -12.46 -23.73
N ARG A 89 3.75 -11.70 -24.50
CA ARG A 89 3.68 -10.24 -24.41
C ARG A 89 3.25 -9.87 -23.00
N VAL A 90 4.17 -9.28 -22.24
CA VAL A 90 3.88 -8.67 -20.94
C VAL A 90 2.79 -7.61 -21.16
N VAL A 91 1.54 -7.95 -20.86
CA VAL A 91 0.38 -7.06 -21.06
C VAL A 91 0.41 -5.90 -20.04
N ILE A 92 1.16 -6.07 -18.94
CA ILE A 92 1.27 -5.10 -17.86
C ILE A 92 2.75 -4.80 -17.62
N ASP A 93 3.24 -3.71 -18.19
CA ASP A 93 4.53 -3.14 -17.85
C ASP A 93 4.44 -2.49 -16.47
N LEU A 94 5.06 -3.13 -15.47
CA LEU A 94 5.05 -2.66 -14.09
C LEU A 94 5.77 -1.32 -13.91
N SER A 95 6.73 -0.99 -14.77
CA SER A 95 7.44 0.29 -14.75
C SER A 95 6.52 1.41 -15.24
N HIS A 96 5.77 1.13 -16.31
CA HIS A 96 4.77 2.07 -16.83
C HIS A 96 3.63 2.28 -15.83
N TYR A 97 3.14 1.20 -15.21
CA TYR A 97 2.17 1.28 -14.13
C TYR A 97 2.69 2.09 -12.92
N ALA A 98 3.94 1.88 -12.51
CA ALA A 98 4.54 2.62 -11.41
C ALA A 98 4.63 4.13 -11.72
N ALA A 99 5.02 4.48 -12.94
CA ALA A 99 5.08 5.87 -13.39
C ALA A 99 3.69 6.53 -13.39
N ASP A 100 2.65 5.83 -13.84
CA ASP A 100 1.28 6.35 -13.79
C ASP A 100 0.76 6.49 -12.35
N ALA A 101 1.08 5.53 -11.48
CA ALA A 101 0.72 5.61 -10.06
C ALA A 101 1.40 6.78 -9.35
N ASP A 102 2.67 7.07 -9.67
CA ASP A 102 3.38 8.25 -9.14
C ASP A 102 2.81 9.55 -9.68
N ARG A 103 2.46 9.61 -10.97
CA ARG A 103 1.75 10.76 -11.55
C ARG A 103 0.42 11.02 -10.83
N LEU A 104 -0.37 9.98 -10.61
CA LEU A 104 -1.66 10.09 -9.93
C LEU A 104 -1.53 10.50 -8.45
N ARG A 105 -0.41 10.15 -7.79
CA ARG A 105 -0.10 10.63 -6.43
C ARG A 105 0.20 12.13 -6.38
N GLN A 106 0.78 12.67 -7.45
CA GLN A 106 1.21 14.08 -7.54
C GLN A 106 0.19 14.98 -8.25
N ALA A 107 -0.83 14.38 -8.90
CA ALA A 107 -1.83 15.13 -9.63
C ALA A 107 -2.64 16.02 -8.67
N PRO A 108 -2.88 17.30 -9.03
CA PRO A 108 -3.68 18.20 -8.23
C PRO A 108 -5.10 17.65 -8.12
N THR A 109 -5.67 17.71 -6.92
CA THR A 109 -7.08 17.34 -6.72
C THR A 109 -7.96 18.38 -7.42
N HIS A 110 -9.24 18.04 -7.64
CA HIS A 110 -10.21 18.95 -8.28
C HIS A 110 -10.28 20.31 -7.56
N GLU A 111 -10.08 20.31 -6.23
CA GLU A 111 -10.12 21.51 -5.39
C GLU A 111 -8.91 22.45 -5.58
N ASP A 112 -7.76 21.91 -6.00
CA ASP A 112 -6.57 22.72 -6.28
C ASP A 112 -6.68 23.42 -7.65
N GLN A 113 -7.39 22.80 -8.60
CA GLN A 113 -7.63 23.37 -9.94
C GLN A 113 -8.66 24.52 -9.91
N GLU A 114 -9.63 24.47 -8.99
CA GLU A 114 -10.60 25.55 -8.77
C GLU A 114 -9.93 26.80 -8.18
N ARG A 115 -8.91 26.64 -7.33
CA ARG A 115 -8.16 27.75 -6.71
C ARG A 115 -7.19 28.47 -7.66
N GLU A 116 -6.68 27.80 -8.69
CA GLU A 116 -5.78 28.42 -9.69
C GLU A 116 -6.54 29.17 -10.80
N SER A 117 -7.87 29.04 -10.85
CA SER A 117 -8.73 29.64 -11.88
C SER A 117 -9.39 30.97 -11.44
N GLU A 118 -9.09 31.45 -10.23
CA GLU A 118 -9.62 32.68 -9.60
C GLU A 118 -8.50 33.74 -9.48
#